data_AF-A0A3M2GRV2-F1
#
_entry.id   AF-A0A3M2GRV2-F1
#
_cell.length_a   1.000
_cell.length_b   1.000
_cell.length_c   1.000
_cell.angle_alpha   90.00
_cell.angle_beta   90.00
_cell.angle_gamma   90.00
#
_symmetry.space_group_name_H-M   'P 1'
#
loop_
_entity.id
_entity.type
_entity.pdbx_description
1 polymer ?
#
loop_
_entity_poly.entity_id
_entity_poly.type
_entity_poly.pdbx_seq_one_letter_code
_entity_poly.pdbx_strand_id
1 'polypeptide(L)' 'EGLGVYTPTIDLSGTIKVGHRADPVIKKRLNAPGAFKGEILHREHIGKSGDDLVAMWNAEHPDDPVS' A
#
# COMPACT_ATOMS: atom_id res chain seq x y z
N GLU A 1 4.26 -21.41 9.29
CA GLU A 1 3.47 -20.68 10.31
C GLU A 1 4.23 -19.44 10.73
N GLY A 2 3.58 -18.28 10.82
CA GLY A 2 4.24 -17.00 11.14
C GLY A 2 3.41 -15.78 10.73
N LEU A 3 3.99 -14.58 10.78
CA LEU A 3 3.35 -13.32 10.34
C LEU A 3 3.27 -13.20 8.81
N GLY A 4 4.06 -13.99 8.10
CA GLY A 4 4.18 -13.96 6.65
C GLY A 4 5.47 -14.62 6.18
N VAL A 5 5.74 -14.46 4.89
CA VAL A 5 6.98 -14.89 4.25
C VAL A 5 7.81 -13.66 3.91
N TYR A 6 9.08 -13.66 4.31
CA TYR A 6 10.07 -12.69 3.90
C TYR A 6 10.95 -13.32 2.82
N THR A 7 11.08 -12.66 1.68
CA THR A 7 11.81 -13.18 0.51
C THR A 7 12.86 -12.17 0.09
N PRO A 8 14.15 -12.55 0.04
CA PRO A 8 15.16 -11.69 -0.56
C PRO A 8 14.89 -11.56 -2.06
N THR A 9 14.98 -10.35 -2.57
CA THR A 9 14.84 -10.02 -3.98
C THR A 9 16.01 -9.14 -4.41
N ILE A 10 16.39 -9.18 -5.67
CA ILE A 10 17.44 -8.32 -6.23
C ILE A 10 16.90 -7.69 -7.51
N ASP A 11 17.11 -6.39 -7.69
CA ASP A 11 16.78 -5.72 -8.95
C ASP A 11 17.95 -5.74 -9.95
N LEU A 12 17.70 -5.27 -11.17
CA LEU A 12 18.70 -5.27 -12.25
C LEU A 12 19.92 -4.37 -11.96
N SER A 13 19.82 -3.47 -10.97
CA SER A 13 20.94 -2.64 -10.51
C SER A 13 21.83 -3.36 -9.48
N GLY A 14 21.44 -4.57 -9.06
CA GLY A 14 22.11 -5.32 -8.00
C GLY A 14 21.66 -4.95 -6.59
N THR A 15 20.64 -4.11 -6.43
CA THR A 15 20.14 -3.71 -5.11
C THR A 15 19.31 -4.84 -4.49
N ILE A 16 19.76 -5.35 -3.34
CA ILE A 16 19.04 -6.38 -2.57
C ILE A 16 17.94 -5.71 -1.74
N LYS A 17 16.73 -6.28 -1.81
CA LYS A 17 15.53 -5.84 -1.09
C LYS A 17 14.88 -7.04 -0.40
N VAL A 18 13.98 -6.77 0.53
CA VAL A 18 13.16 -7.80 1.18
C VAL A 18 11.71 -7.59 0.80
N GLY A 19 11.14 -8.55 0.07
CA GLY A 19 9.70 -8.65 -0.14
C GLY A 19 9.02 -9.28 1.06
N HIS A 20 7.93 -8.69 1.55
CA HIS A 20 7.11 -9.28 2.60
C HIS A 20 5.72 -9.65 2.07
N ARG A 21 5.33 -10.91 2.25
CA ARG A 21 3.99 -11.40 1.98
C ARG A 21 3.33 -11.83 3.29
N ALA A 22 2.44 -10.99 3.80
CA ALA A 22 1.68 -11.28 5.01
C ALA A 22 0.84 -12.57 4.87
N ASP A 23 0.68 -13.28 5.99
CA ASP A 23 -0.07 -14.53 6.07
C ASP A 23 -1.54 -14.35 5.57
N PRO A 24 -2.06 -15.28 4.74
CA PRO A 24 -3.44 -15.20 4.23
C PRO A 24 -4.51 -15.08 5.32
N VAL A 25 -4.33 -15.73 6.47
CA VAL A 25 -5.26 -15.67 7.61
C VAL A 25 -5.30 -14.26 8.20
N ILE A 26 -4.14 -13.61 8.33
CA ILE A 26 -4.06 -12.22 8.80
C ILE A 26 -4.79 -11.30 7.83
N LYS A 27 -4.52 -11.43 6.53
CA LYS A 27 -5.21 -10.63 5.49
C LYS A 27 -6.73 -10.81 5.53
N LYS A 28 -7.20 -12.05 5.70
CA LYS A 28 -8.63 -12.36 5.79
C LYS A 28 -9.26 -11.73 7.03
N ARG A 29 -8.61 -11.84 8.19
CA ARG A 29 -9.13 -11.30 9.45
C ARG A 29 -9.13 -9.78 9.48
N LEU A 30 -8.13 -9.13 8.88
CA LEU A 30 -8.06 -7.67 8.80
C LEU A 30 -9.27 -7.06 8.08
N ASN A 31 -9.76 -7.74 7.05
CA ASN A 31 -10.89 -7.30 6.23
C ASN A 31 -12.26 -7.77 6.75
N ALA A 32 -12.31 -8.47 7.89
CA ALA A 32 -13.58 -8.85 8.49
C ALA A 32 -14.29 -7.60 9.06
N PRO A 33 -15.61 -7.44 8.86
CA PRO A 33 -16.35 -6.30 9.39
C PRO A 33 -16.10 -6.12 10.90
N GLY A 34 -15.65 -4.93 11.30
CA GLY A 34 -15.37 -4.59 12.70
C GLY A 34 -14.10 -5.20 13.31
N ALA A 35 -13.29 -5.93 12.54
CA ALA A 35 -12.06 -6.55 13.06
C ALA A 35 -10.86 -5.60 13.13
N PHE A 36 -10.71 -4.69 12.15
CA PHE A 36 -9.68 -3.66 12.20
C PHE A 36 -10.05 -2.57 13.21
N LYS A 37 -9.15 -2.32 14.16
CA LYS A 37 -9.24 -1.20 15.11
C LYS A 37 -8.02 -0.31 14.91
N GLY A 38 -8.23 0.85 14.31
CA GLY A 38 -7.20 1.82 14.02
C GLY A 38 -7.75 3.01 13.27
N GLU A 39 -6.92 4.03 13.13
CA GLU A 39 -7.21 5.19 12.29
C GLU A 39 -6.74 4.91 10.86
N ILE A 40 -7.60 5.22 9.88
CA ILE A 40 -7.22 5.18 8.47
C ILE A 40 -6.87 6.61 8.08
N LEU A 41 -5.60 6.86 7.79
CA LEU A 41 -5.17 8.12 7.21
C LEU A 41 -5.77 8.26 5.80
N HIS A 42 -6.27 9.44 5.46
CA HIS A 42 -6.90 9.74 4.17
C HIS A 42 -8.12 8.87 3.84
N ARG A 43 -8.98 8.61 4.83
CA ARG A 43 -10.21 7.83 4.65
C ARG A 43 -11.13 8.44 3.57
N GLU A 44 -11.10 9.77 3.44
CA GLU A 44 -11.81 10.56 2.44
C GLU A 44 -11.37 10.26 0.99
N HIS A 45 -10.24 9.59 0.79
CA HIS A 45 -9.76 9.19 -0.54
C HIS A 45 -10.15 7.75 -0.92
N ILE A 46 -10.74 6.97 -0.01
CA ILE A 46 -11.20 5.60 -0.31
C ILE A 46 -12.26 5.65 -1.41
N GLY A 47 -12.02 4.92 -2.50
CA GLY A 47 -12.93 4.84 -3.64
C GLY A 47 -12.62 5.82 -4.78
N LYS A 48 -11.63 6.70 -4.62
CA LYS A 48 -11.08 7.50 -5.72
C LYS A 48 -10.37 6.60 -6.74
N SER A 49 -10.43 6.99 -8.01
CA SER A 49 -9.66 6.35 -9.08
C SER A 49 -8.19 6.75 -9.03
N GLY A 50 -7.33 6.06 -9.80
CA GLY A 50 -5.93 6.47 -9.96
C GLY A 50 -5.80 7.90 -10.48
N ASP A 51 -6.58 8.25 -11.50
CA ASP A 51 -6.58 9.58 -12.11
C ASP A 51 -7.00 10.68 -11.12
N ASP A 52 -7.97 10.39 -10.24
CA ASP A 52 -8.38 11.32 -9.18
C ASP A 52 -7.23 11.62 -8.22
N LEU A 53 -6.44 10.60 -7.87
CA LEU A 53 -5.29 10.76 -6.97
C LEU A 53 -4.15 11.53 -7.66
N VAL A 54 -3.92 11.28 -8.94
CA VAL A 54 -2.93 12.01 -9.76
C VAL A 54 -3.32 13.49 -9.88
N ALA A 55 -4.59 13.77 -10.17
CA ALA A 55 -5.08 15.15 -10.26
C ALA A 55 -4.95 15.89 -8.93
N MET A 56 -5.21 15.21 -7.81
CA MET A 56 -5.00 15.78 -6.47
C MET A 56 -3.53 16.06 -6.20
N TRP A 57 -2.63 15.11 -6.51
CA TRP A 57 -1.19 15.29 -6.35
C TRP A 57 -0.68 16.49 -7.16
N ASN A 58 -1.03 16.55 -8.45
CA ASN A 58 -0.57 17.61 -9.36
C ASN A 58 -1.11 18.99 -8.99
N ALA A 59 -2.29 19.06 -8.35
CA ALA A 59 -2.84 20.32 -7.84
C ALA A 59 -2.09 20.81 -6.59
N GLU A 60 -1.66 19.89 -5.72
CA GLU A 60 -0.91 20.21 -4.50
C GLU A 60 0.60 20.41 -4.76
N HIS A 61 1.14 19.78 -5.81
CA HIS A 61 2.56 19.77 -6.17
C HIS A 61 2.74 20.15 -7.66
N PRO A 62 2.53 21.44 -8.02
CA PRO A 62 2.61 21.88 -9.41
C PRO A 62 4.01 21.81 -10.02
N ASP A 63 5.05 21.68 -9.19
CA ASP A 63 6.47 21.59 -9.55
C ASP A 63 6.95 20.15 -9.80
N ASP A 64 6.20 19.13 -9.36
CA ASP A 64 6.51 17.70 -9.56
C ASP A 64 5.27 16.90 -9.98
N PRO A 65 4.78 17.10 -11.22
CA PRO A 65 3.58 16.43 -11.70
C PRO A 65 3.85 14.96 -12.04
N VAL A 66 2.91 14.09 -11.69
CA VAL A 66 2.91 12.66 -12.01
C VAL A 66 1.82 12.32 -13.03
N SER A 67 1.96 11.16 -13.70
CA SER A 67 1.02 10.63 -14.71
C SER A 67 0.71 9.17 -14.49
#